data_AF-K1TKE9-F1
#
_entry.id   AF-K1TKE9-F1
#
_cell.length_a   1.000
_cell.length_b   1.000
_cell.length_c   1.000
_cell.angle_alpha   90.00
_cell.angle_beta   90.00
_cell.angle_gamma   90.00
#
_symmetry.space_group_name_H-M   'P 1'
#
loop_
_entity.id
_entity.type
_entity.pdbx_description
1 polymer ?
#
loop_
_entity_poly.entity_id
_entity_poly.type
_entity_poly.pdbx_seq_one_letter_code
_entity_poly.pdbx_strand_id
1 'polypeptide(L)'
;FATGNQVVNYFVQYGWTAAIFPLLAMGILAVVMYIMMKFAKLNGFDNYKDTYRALYPKPWMEIFFEIFYIIIILAAVASCVDGAGGIVKSLIDLPDIICNLVIIALLILLSIFGVDLIIKASTVLSTAILIVTAILVIMGFVVPIDAVAQELATENAAYASIPAIADVTSQKGLEGVWRGVFVYAAFQCVSVPAMIAASTELTHKGVKRKRKRYSLAWNTFAVCQG
;
A
#
# COMPACT_ATOMS: atom_id res chain seq x y z
N PHE A 1 6.86 -0.35 -3.21
CA PHE A 1 5.51 -0.92 -3.30
C PHE A 1 5.01 -1.17 -4.72
N ALA A 2 5.26 -0.29 -5.70
CA ALA A 2 4.86 -0.50 -7.11
C ALA A 2 5.57 -1.66 -7.86
N THR A 3 6.30 -2.52 -7.15
CA THR A 3 7.07 -3.64 -7.72
C THR A 3 6.25 -4.91 -7.86
N GLY A 4 4.98 -4.90 -7.44
CA GLY A 4 4.08 -6.06 -7.49
C GLY A 4 4.32 -7.11 -6.40
N ASN A 5 5.46 -7.08 -5.70
CA ASN A 5 5.82 -8.11 -4.71
C ASN A 5 4.76 -8.25 -3.59
N GLN A 6 4.23 -7.13 -3.08
CA GLN A 6 3.16 -7.19 -2.09
C GLN A 6 1.84 -7.69 -2.68
N VAL A 7 1.53 -7.31 -3.92
CA VAL A 7 0.31 -7.76 -4.60
C VAL A 7 0.34 -9.28 -4.81
N VAL A 8 1.52 -9.82 -5.15
CA VAL A 8 1.71 -11.26 -5.28
C VAL A 8 1.57 -11.98 -3.94
N ASN A 9 2.26 -11.50 -2.90
CA ASN A 9 2.31 -12.13 -1.58
C ASN A 9 1.04 -11.97 -0.73
N TYR A 10 0.19 -10.99 -1.02
CA TYR A 10 -1.06 -10.77 -0.27
C TYR A 10 -2.31 -11.11 -1.07
N PHE A 11 -2.26 -11.17 -2.41
CA PHE A 11 -3.46 -11.33 -3.23
C PHE A 11 -3.32 -12.42 -4.30
N VAL A 12 -2.35 -12.31 -5.23
CA VAL A 12 -2.30 -13.15 -6.45
C VAL A 12 -2.15 -14.63 -6.12
N GLN A 13 -1.40 -14.98 -5.08
CA GLN A 13 -1.21 -16.38 -4.65
C GLN A 13 -2.51 -17.10 -4.23
N TYR A 14 -3.61 -16.36 -4.02
CA TYR A 14 -4.92 -16.90 -3.65
C TYR A 14 -5.87 -17.09 -4.85
N GLY A 15 -5.35 -17.03 -6.08
CA GLY A 15 -6.09 -17.33 -7.31
C GLY A 15 -7.14 -16.27 -7.66
N TRP A 16 -8.32 -16.71 -8.10
CA TRP A 16 -9.39 -15.80 -8.58
C TRP A 16 -9.85 -14.75 -7.55
N THR A 17 -9.65 -15.02 -6.26
CA THR A 17 -9.99 -14.11 -5.16
C THR A 17 -9.08 -12.87 -5.10
N ALA A 18 -7.96 -12.88 -5.83
CA ALA A 18 -7.01 -11.77 -5.93
C ALA A 18 -7.64 -10.47 -6.47
N ALA A 19 -8.76 -10.53 -7.19
CA ALA A 19 -9.50 -9.34 -7.62
C ALA A 19 -10.36 -8.72 -6.51
N ILE A 20 -10.78 -9.53 -5.53
CA ILE A 20 -11.75 -9.14 -4.49
C ILE A 20 -11.03 -8.69 -3.22
N PHE A 21 -10.00 -9.40 -2.78
CA PHE A 21 -9.30 -9.11 -1.53
C PHE A 21 -8.68 -7.70 -1.45
N PRO A 22 -8.05 -7.15 -2.51
CA PRO A 22 -7.58 -5.77 -2.49
C PRO A 22 -8.72 -4.78 -2.29
N LEU A 23 -9.89 -4.99 -2.93
CA LEU A 23 -11.04 -4.10 -2.79
C LEU A 23 -11.59 -4.10 -1.36
N LEU A 24 -11.65 -5.28 -0.73
CA LEU A 24 -12.08 -5.40 0.66
C LEU A 24 -11.08 -4.75 1.62
N ALA A 25 -9.78 -5.02 1.45
CA ALA A 25 -8.73 -4.45 2.30
C ALA A 25 -8.71 -2.92 2.21
N MET A 26 -8.78 -2.39 0.98
CA MET A 26 -8.83 -0.94 0.72
C MET A 26 -10.12 -0.31 1.25
N GLY A 27 -11.25 -1.03 1.17
CA GLY A 27 -12.53 -0.59 1.72
C GLY A 27 -12.49 -0.44 3.25
N ILE A 28 -11.96 -1.45 3.96
CA ILE A 28 -11.79 -1.40 5.42
C ILE A 28 -10.88 -0.24 5.81
N LEU A 29 -9.74 -0.12 5.13
CA LEU A 29 -8.78 0.94 5.40
C LEU A 29 -9.38 2.32 5.16
N ALA A 30 -10.13 2.53 4.07
CA ALA A 30 -10.78 3.80 3.78
C ALA A 30 -11.78 4.20 4.88
N VAL A 31 -12.52 3.23 5.43
CA VAL A 31 -13.43 3.47 6.56
C VAL A 31 -12.64 3.86 7.82
N VAL A 32 -11.58 3.14 8.16
CA VAL A 32 -10.72 3.45 9.32
C VAL A 32 -10.11 4.84 9.19
N MET A 33 -9.53 5.17 8.03
CA MET A 33 -8.98 6.50 7.77
C MET A 33 -10.04 7.59 7.92
N TYR A 34 -11.24 7.39 7.37
CA TYR A 34 -12.32 8.35 7.48
C TYR A 34 -12.73 8.58 8.95
N ILE A 35 -12.86 7.52 9.75
CA ILE A 35 -13.22 7.62 11.16
C ILE A 35 -12.13 8.39 11.93
N MET A 36 -10.86 8.02 11.74
CA MET A 36 -9.72 8.63 12.45
C MET A 36 -9.57 10.12 12.11
N MET A 37 -9.64 10.49 10.83
CA MET A 37 -9.56 11.90 10.42
C MET A 37 -10.78 12.70 10.91
N LYS A 38 -11.97 12.09 10.92
CA LYS A 38 -13.18 12.75 11.44
C LYS A 38 -13.07 12.96 12.96
N PHE A 39 -12.57 11.97 13.69
CA PHE A 39 -12.35 12.05 15.12
C PHE A 39 -11.32 13.13 15.47
N ALA A 40 -10.15 13.12 14.81
CA ALA A 40 -9.13 14.17 14.98
C ALA A 40 -9.73 15.56 14.77
N LYS A 41 -10.46 15.74 13.66
CA LYS A 41 -11.04 17.04 13.31
C LYS A 41 -12.13 17.52 14.28
N LEU A 42 -13.00 16.63 14.75
CA LEU A 42 -14.07 17.00 15.69
C LEU A 42 -13.52 17.42 17.05
N ASN A 43 -12.39 16.87 17.45
CA ASN A 43 -11.70 17.24 18.69
C ASN A 43 -10.66 18.36 18.52
N GLY A 44 -10.49 18.87 17.30
CA GLY A 44 -9.53 19.94 17.01
C GLY A 44 -8.06 19.51 17.04
N PHE A 45 -7.77 18.20 16.95
CA PHE A 45 -6.39 17.70 16.91
C PHE A 45 -5.77 17.91 15.53
N ASP A 46 -4.53 18.38 15.53
CA ASP A 46 -3.72 18.60 14.32
C ASP A 46 -2.62 17.56 14.11
N ASN A 47 -2.41 16.70 15.10
CA ASN A 47 -1.38 15.68 15.12
C ASN A 47 -1.97 14.30 15.51
N TYR A 48 -1.29 13.24 15.07
CA TYR A 48 -1.75 11.88 15.34
C TYR A 48 -1.60 11.52 16.83
N LYS A 49 -0.56 12.01 17.51
CA LYS A 49 -0.27 11.67 18.90
C LYS A 49 -1.42 12.04 19.84
N ASP A 50 -1.92 13.28 19.75
CA ASP A 50 -3.08 13.75 20.51
C ASP A 50 -4.36 13.00 20.12
N THR A 51 -4.49 12.66 18.83
CA THR A 51 -5.59 11.83 18.34
C THR A 51 -5.60 10.45 19.00
N TYR A 52 -4.45 9.77 19.09
CA TYR A 52 -4.35 8.44 19.72
C TYR A 52 -4.42 8.51 21.25
N ARG A 53 -3.89 9.57 21.86
CA ARG A 53 -4.02 9.82 23.30
C ARG A 53 -5.48 10.04 23.72
N ALA A 54 -6.27 10.71 22.89
CA ALA A 54 -7.70 10.87 23.13
C ALA A 54 -8.52 9.61 22.79
N LEU A 55 -8.04 8.79 21.85
CA LEU A 55 -8.70 7.54 21.48
C LEU A 55 -8.54 6.47 22.58
N TYR A 56 -7.37 6.41 23.20
CA TYR A 56 -7.08 5.40 24.21
C TYR A 56 -7.28 5.93 25.64
N PRO A 57 -8.09 5.25 26.48
CA PRO A 57 -8.43 5.75 27.81
C PRO A 57 -7.25 5.70 28.81
N LYS A 58 -6.15 5.03 28.44
CA LYS A 58 -5.05 4.68 29.32
C LYS A 58 -3.71 5.07 28.69
N PRO A 59 -2.85 5.84 29.38
CA PRO A 59 -1.65 6.44 28.78
C PRO A 59 -0.60 5.42 28.29
N TRP A 60 -0.59 4.19 28.81
CA TRP A 60 0.34 3.15 28.32
C TRP A 60 -0.04 2.60 26.94
N MET A 61 -1.31 2.72 26.52
CA MET A 61 -1.77 2.25 25.21
C MET A 61 -1.27 3.15 24.09
N GLU A 62 -1.11 4.45 24.35
CA GLU A 62 -0.47 5.40 23.43
C GLU A 62 0.98 4.99 23.15
N ILE A 63 1.76 4.71 24.20
CA ILE A 63 3.16 4.28 24.10
C ILE A 63 3.28 2.96 23.32
N PHE A 64 2.39 2.00 23.62
CA PHE A 64 2.34 0.74 22.87
C PHE A 64 2.09 0.99 21.38
N PHE A 65 1.15 1.89 21.04
CA PHE A 65 0.87 2.24 19.65
C PHE A 65 2.06 2.95 18.99
N GLU A 66 2.79 3.82 19.69
CA GLU A 66 4.00 4.46 19.17
C GLU A 66 5.09 3.42 18.83
N ILE A 67 5.34 2.44 19.70
CA ILE A 67 6.31 1.38 19.43
C ILE A 67 5.88 0.56 18.21
N PHE A 68 4.61 0.16 18.16
CA PHE A 68 4.05 -0.54 17.01
C PHE A 68 4.18 0.28 15.72
N TYR A 69 3.92 1.59 15.79
CA TYR A 69 4.03 2.50 14.65
C TYR A 69 5.48 2.64 14.13
N ILE A 70 6.47 2.66 15.01
CA ILE A 70 7.88 2.67 14.60
C ILE A 70 8.22 1.36 13.88
N ILE A 71 7.80 0.22 14.42
CA ILE A 71 8.06 -1.11 13.82
C ILE A 71 7.42 -1.21 12.43
N ILE A 72 6.16 -0.76 12.27
CA ILE A 72 5.46 -0.87 10.99
C ILE A 72 6.05 0.05 9.92
N ILE A 73 6.53 1.26 10.30
CA ILE A 73 7.27 2.13 9.37
C ILE A 73 8.56 1.44 8.92
N LEU A 74 9.33 0.86 9.83
CA LEU A 74 10.56 0.15 9.48
C LEU A 74 10.28 -1.03 8.54
N ALA A 75 9.21 -1.79 8.79
CA ALA A 75 8.77 -2.87 7.91
C ALA A 75 8.34 -2.34 6.53
N ALA A 76 7.61 -1.22 6.46
CA ALA A 76 7.22 -0.58 5.22
C ALA A 76 8.43 -0.14 4.38
N VAL A 77 9.41 0.52 5.00
CA VAL A 77 10.66 0.92 4.32
C VAL A 77 11.45 -0.30 3.86
N ALA A 78 11.59 -1.34 4.69
CA ALA A 78 12.25 -2.59 4.30
C ALA A 78 11.58 -3.23 3.08
N SER A 79 10.24 -3.29 3.05
CA SER A 79 9.49 -3.82 1.91
C SER A 79 9.65 -3.00 0.63
N CYS A 80 9.88 -1.68 0.74
CA CYS A 80 10.18 -0.82 -0.40
C CYS A 80 11.57 -1.12 -0.97
N VAL A 81 12.55 -1.23 -0.07
CA VAL A 81 13.95 -1.50 -0.43
C VAL A 81 14.05 -2.87 -1.10
N ASP A 82 13.45 -3.89 -0.51
CA ASP A 82 13.41 -5.25 -1.07
C ASP A 82 12.76 -5.27 -2.45
N GLY A 83 11.61 -4.61 -2.61
CA GLY A 83 10.95 -4.49 -3.91
C GLY A 83 11.83 -3.81 -4.97
N ALA A 84 12.42 -2.67 -4.65
CA ALA A 84 13.25 -1.92 -5.60
C ALA A 84 14.58 -2.62 -5.90
N GLY A 85 15.21 -3.22 -4.90
CA GLY A 85 16.44 -3.98 -5.05
C GLY A 85 16.24 -5.23 -5.90
N GLY A 86 15.09 -5.90 -5.79
CA GLY A 86 14.72 -7.01 -6.67
C GLY A 86 14.62 -6.61 -8.14
N ILE A 87 14.15 -5.40 -8.45
CA ILE A 87 14.16 -4.86 -9.83
C ILE A 87 15.59 -4.57 -10.28
N VAL A 88 16.42 -3.97 -9.43
CA VAL A 88 17.82 -3.72 -9.78
C VAL A 88 18.52 -5.06 -10.07
N LYS A 89 18.33 -6.06 -9.22
CA LYS A 89 18.83 -7.44 -9.41
C LYS A 89 18.36 -8.10 -10.71
N SER A 90 17.16 -7.81 -11.20
CA SER A 90 16.73 -8.37 -12.50
C SER A 90 17.38 -7.67 -13.69
N LEU A 91 17.91 -6.45 -13.50
CA LEU A 91 18.59 -5.66 -14.53
C LEU A 91 20.10 -5.80 -14.49
N ILE A 92 20.67 -6.09 -13.32
CA ILE A 92 22.09 -6.29 -13.11
C ILE A 92 22.33 -7.61 -12.39
N ASP A 93 23.35 -8.37 -12.80
CA ASP A 93 23.61 -9.72 -12.27
C ASP A 93 24.37 -9.69 -10.92
N LEU A 94 24.09 -8.69 -10.06
CA LEU A 94 24.74 -8.52 -8.76
C LEU A 94 23.96 -9.20 -7.63
N PRO A 95 24.65 -9.55 -6.51
CA PRO A 95 24.02 -10.08 -5.31
C PRO A 95 22.98 -9.13 -4.69
N ASP A 96 21.88 -9.71 -4.16
CA ASP A 96 20.75 -9.00 -3.56
C ASP A 96 21.15 -7.98 -2.47
N ILE A 97 22.13 -8.34 -1.63
CA ILE A 97 22.61 -7.49 -0.55
C ILE A 97 23.20 -6.18 -1.10
N ILE A 98 23.90 -6.25 -2.24
CA ILE A 98 24.51 -5.07 -2.86
C ILE A 98 23.41 -4.21 -3.48
N CYS A 99 22.46 -4.81 -4.20
CA CYS A 99 21.32 -4.11 -4.77
C CYS A 99 20.53 -3.34 -3.70
N ASN A 100 20.21 -3.99 -2.59
CA ASN A 100 19.48 -3.39 -1.46
C ASN A 100 20.28 -2.26 -0.81
N LEU A 101 21.59 -2.42 -0.60
CA LEU A 101 22.46 -1.37 -0.06
C LEU A 101 22.51 -0.14 -0.97
N VAL A 102 22.59 -0.34 -2.29
CA VAL A 102 22.58 0.76 -3.27
C VAL A 102 21.26 1.52 -3.21
N ILE A 103 20.12 0.83 -3.13
CA ILE A 103 18.81 1.46 -2.96
C ILE A 103 18.74 2.27 -1.67
N ILE A 104 19.21 1.72 -0.54
CA ILE A 104 19.24 2.45 0.74
C ILE A 104 20.10 3.71 0.63
N ALA A 105 21.29 3.62 0.04
CA ALA A 105 22.17 4.76 -0.16
C ALA A 105 21.51 5.85 -1.03
N LEU A 106 20.81 5.46 -2.09
CA LEU A 106 20.04 6.37 -2.94
C LEU A 106 18.86 7.03 -2.19
N LEU A 107 18.13 6.28 -1.35
CA LEU A 107 17.05 6.84 -0.53
C LEU A 107 17.58 7.87 0.47
N ILE A 108 18.73 7.61 1.09
CA ILE A 108 19.39 8.57 1.99
C ILE A 108 19.81 9.81 1.22
N LEU A 109 20.49 9.65 0.07
CA LEU A 109 20.89 10.77 -0.78
C LEU A 109 19.68 11.63 -1.20
N LEU A 110 18.57 10.99 -1.58
CA LEU A 110 17.35 11.68 -1.98
C LEU A 110 16.70 12.44 -0.81
N SER A 111 16.79 11.92 0.41
CA SER A 111 16.26 12.59 1.60
C SER A 111 17.02 13.87 1.98
N ILE A 112 18.29 14.00 1.56
CA ILE A 112 19.10 15.21 1.78
C ILE A 112 18.65 16.38 0.89
N PHE A 113 18.15 16.11 -0.33
CA PHE A 113 17.72 17.16 -1.27
C PHE A 113 16.45 17.91 -0.85
N GLY A 114 15.89 17.59 0.32
CA GLY A 114 14.82 18.34 0.96
C GLY A 114 13.42 17.90 0.55
N VAL A 115 12.46 18.29 1.39
CA VAL A 115 11.05 17.86 1.31
C VAL A 115 10.37 18.29 0.01
N ASP A 116 10.75 19.43 -0.56
CA ASP A 116 10.14 19.95 -1.79
C ASP A 116 10.42 19.08 -3.03
N LEU A 117 11.62 18.50 -3.13
CA LEU A 117 11.94 17.57 -4.22
C LEU A 117 11.15 16.28 -4.06
N ILE A 118 11.05 15.76 -2.83
CA ILE A 118 10.32 14.53 -2.50
C ILE A 118 8.83 14.69 -2.83
N ILE A 119 8.22 15.83 -2.49
CA ILE A 119 6.81 16.11 -2.83
C ILE A 119 6.60 16.11 -4.34
N LYS A 120 7.45 16.80 -5.11
CA LYS A 120 7.37 16.82 -6.57
C LYS A 120 7.53 15.41 -7.15
N ALA A 121 8.54 14.67 -6.71
CA ALA A 121 8.78 13.30 -7.15
C ALA A 121 7.58 12.37 -6.85
N SER A 122 6.98 12.49 -5.66
CA SER A 122 5.82 11.69 -5.26
C SER A 122 4.58 11.95 -6.15
N THR A 123 4.32 13.20 -6.52
CA THR A 123 3.21 13.53 -7.44
C THR A 123 3.41 12.96 -8.85
N VAL A 124 4.63 13.02 -9.36
CA VAL A 124 5.00 12.43 -10.66
C VAL A 124 4.87 10.92 -10.62
N LEU A 125 5.41 10.29 -9.57
CA LEU A 125 5.37 8.83 -9.39
C LEU A 125 3.92 8.32 -9.30
N SER A 126 3.07 8.97 -8.51
CA SER A 126 1.66 8.59 -8.37
C SER A 126 0.92 8.70 -9.71
N THR A 127 1.20 9.73 -10.50
CA THR A 127 0.61 9.91 -11.84
C THR A 127 1.11 8.84 -12.81
N ALA A 128 2.41 8.51 -12.77
CA ALA A 128 3.01 7.47 -13.61
C ALA A 128 2.40 6.09 -13.33
N ILE A 129 2.18 5.72 -12.07
CA ILE A 129 1.52 4.45 -11.71
C ILE A 129 0.13 4.37 -12.34
N LEU A 130 -0.69 5.42 -12.26
CA LEU A 130 -2.03 5.40 -12.85
C LEU A 130 -2.01 5.23 -14.38
N ILE A 131 -1.06 5.89 -15.06
CA ILE A 131 -0.90 5.74 -16.52
C ILE A 131 -0.49 4.30 -16.86
N VAL A 132 0.50 3.76 -16.17
CA VAL A 132 0.96 2.38 -16.38
C VAL A 132 -0.17 1.38 -16.11
N THR A 133 -0.91 1.55 -15.01
CA THR A 133 -2.08 0.72 -14.70
C THR A 133 -3.16 0.82 -15.78
N ALA A 134 -3.44 2.02 -16.31
CA ALA A 134 -4.40 2.19 -17.40
C ALA A 134 -3.96 1.47 -18.68
N ILE A 135 -2.67 1.56 -19.03
CA ILE A 135 -2.09 0.83 -20.17
C ILE A 135 -2.21 -0.68 -19.96
N LEU A 136 -1.85 -1.20 -18.77
CA LEU A 136 -1.95 -2.63 -18.45
C LEU A 136 -3.38 -3.15 -18.57
N VAL A 137 -4.37 -2.38 -18.11
CA VAL A 137 -5.79 -2.74 -18.25
C VAL A 137 -6.20 -2.80 -19.72
N ILE A 138 -5.83 -1.80 -20.53
CA ILE A 138 -6.16 -1.78 -21.97
C ILE A 138 -5.50 -2.96 -22.69
N MET A 139 -4.21 -3.19 -22.44
CA MET A 139 -3.48 -4.32 -23.02
C MET A 139 -4.13 -5.66 -22.64
N GLY A 140 -4.59 -5.81 -21.39
CA GLY A 140 -5.31 -7.00 -20.93
C GLY A 140 -6.61 -7.28 -21.69
N PHE A 141 -7.27 -6.26 -22.26
CA PHE A 141 -8.45 -6.44 -23.10
C PHE A 141 -8.13 -6.70 -24.59
N VAL A 142 -6.94 -6.30 -25.05
CA VAL A 142 -6.53 -6.43 -26.46
C VAL A 142 -5.89 -7.80 -26.75
N VAL A 143 -5.28 -8.44 -25.75
CA VAL A 143 -4.73 -9.79 -25.92
C VAL A 143 -5.87 -10.81 -26.01
N PRO A 144 -5.92 -11.68 -27.05
CA PRO A 144 -6.97 -12.69 -27.18
C PRO A 144 -6.96 -13.64 -25.98
N ILE A 145 -8.15 -13.87 -25.41
CA ILE A 145 -8.37 -14.68 -24.20
C ILE A 145 -7.77 -16.08 -24.36
N ASP A 146 -7.72 -16.61 -25.57
CA ASP A 146 -7.22 -17.96 -25.86
C ASP A 146 -5.70 -18.08 -25.63
N ALA A 147 -4.93 -17.05 -25.98
CA ALA A 147 -3.49 -16.98 -25.74
C ALA A 147 -3.19 -16.74 -24.25
N VAL A 148 -4.00 -15.90 -23.59
CA VAL A 148 -3.92 -15.70 -22.13
C VAL A 148 -4.29 -16.97 -21.39
N ALA A 149 -5.30 -17.71 -21.84
CA ALA A 149 -5.75 -18.94 -21.21
C ALA A 149 -4.74 -20.08 -21.37
N GLN A 150 -3.96 -20.12 -22.47
CA GLN A 150 -2.87 -21.07 -22.66
C GLN A 150 -1.65 -20.73 -21.78
N GLU A 151 -1.25 -19.47 -21.69
CA GLU A 151 -0.20 -18.99 -20.77
C GLU A 151 -0.64 -19.19 -19.31
N LEU A 152 -1.88 -18.83 -18.95
CA LEU A 152 -2.45 -19.12 -17.64
C LEU A 152 -2.54 -20.62 -17.38
N ALA A 153 -2.84 -21.47 -18.36
CA ALA A 153 -2.89 -22.92 -18.16
C ALA A 153 -1.48 -23.49 -17.95
N THR A 154 -0.46 -22.91 -18.59
CA THR A 154 0.95 -23.31 -18.46
C THR A 154 1.53 -22.83 -17.13
N GLU A 155 1.23 -21.59 -16.71
CA GLU A 155 1.52 -21.10 -15.37
C GLU A 155 0.68 -21.80 -14.30
N ASN A 156 -0.62 -22.05 -14.52
CA ASN A 156 -1.46 -22.84 -13.60
C ASN A 156 -1.01 -24.30 -13.50
N ALA A 157 -0.28 -24.85 -14.49
CA ALA A 157 0.38 -26.14 -14.38
C ALA A 157 1.68 -26.05 -13.56
N ALA A 158 2.43 -24.95 -13.67
CA ALA A 158 3.54 -24.64 -12.74
C ALA A 158 3.04 -24.34 -11.31
N TYR A 159 1.82 -23.83 -11.21
CA TYR A 159 1.04 -23.65 -10.00
C TYR A 159 -0.04 -24.75 -9.85
N ALA A 160 0.20 -25.99 -10.28
CA ALA A 160 -0.77 -27.09 -10.11
C ALA A 160 -1.10 -27.40 -8.62
N SER A 161 -0.45 -26.70 -7.69
CA SER A 161 -0.77 -26.60 -6.27
C SER A 161 -1.72 -25.45 -5.88
N ILE A 162 -2.19 -24.64 -6.84
CA ILE A 162 -3.30 -23.68 -6.69
C ILE A 162 -4.56 -24.50 -6.84
N PRO A 163 -5.30 -24.70 -5.75
CA PRO A 163 -6.28 -25.74 -5.75
C PRO A 163 -7.60 -25.22 -6.34
N ALA A 164 -8.39 -26.13 -6.90
CA ALA A 164 -9.64 -25.83 -7.60
C ALA A 164 -10.62 -25.04 -6.70
N ILE A 165 -11.68 -24.47 -7.30
CA ILE A 165 -12.70 -23.63 -6.64
C ILE A 165 -13.22 -24.22 -5.31
N ALA A 166 -13.25 -25.56 -5.18
CA ALA A 166 -13.65 -26.27 -3.96
C ALA A 166 -12.64 -26.21 -2.78
N ASP A 167 -11.36 -25.98 -3.04
CA ASP A 167 -10.31 -25.94 -2.01
C ASP A 167 -10.03 -24.53 -1.48
N VAL A 168 -10.45 -23.51 -2.22
CA VAL A 168 -10.55 -22.12 -1.71
C VAL A 168 -11.51 -22.09 -0.52
N THR A 169 -12.54 -22.93 -0.49
CA THR A 169 -13.45 -23.05 0.66
C THR A 169 -12.96 -23.94 1.80
N SER A 170 -11.91 -24.75 1.61
CA SER A 170 -11.54 -25.81 2.56
C SER A 170 -10.47 -25.39 3.57
N GLN A 171 -9.37 -24.74 3.16
CA GLN A 171 -8.33 -24.25 4.09
C GLN A 171 -7.58 -22.98 3.63
N LYS A 172 -7.44 -22.74 2.32
CA LYS A 172 -6.70 -21.56 1.79
C LYS A 172 -7.53 -20.27 1.70
N GLY A 173 -8.86 -20.33 1.66
CA GLY A 173 -9.69 -19.12 1.62
C GLY A 173 -9.74 -18.37 2.94
N LEU A 174 -9.75 -19.09 4.08
CA LEU A 174 -9.68 -18.43 5.39
C LEU A 174 -8.32 -17.77 5.61
N GLU A 175 -7.23 -18.45 5.22
CA GLU A 175 -5.89 -17.85 5.25
C GLU A 175 -5.77 -16.67 4.28
N GLY A 176 -6.36 -16.76 3.08
CA GLY A 176 -6.39 -15.69 2.09
C GLY A 176 -7.19 -14.48 2.54
N VAL A 177 -8.34 -14.67 3.18
CA VAL A 177 -9.10 -13.57 3.80
C VAL A 177 -8.32 -12.98 4.98
N TRP A 178 -7.73 -13.81 5.83
CA TRP A 178 -6.92 -13.34 6.94
C TRP A 178 -5.73 -12.49 6.47
N ARG A 179 -4.89 -13.03 5.59
CA ARG A 179 -3.66 -12.37 5.13
C ARG A 179 -3.96 -11.27 4.12
N GLY A 180 -4.76 -11.57 3.09
CA GLY A 180 -5.08 -10.64 2.02
C GLY A 180 -6.00 -9.51 2.45
N VAL A 181 -6.99 -9.74 3.32
CA VAL A 181 -7.91 -8.67 3.73
C VAL A 181 -7.47 -8.02 5.04
N PHE A 182 -7.37 -8.77 6.12
CA PHE A 182 -7.15 -8.20 7.45
C PHE A 182 -5.69 -7.79 7.70
N VAL A 183 -4.72 -8.66 7.41
CA VAL A 183 -3.30 -8.35 7.64
C VAL A 183 -2.84 -7.24 6.69
N TYR A 184 -3.24 -7.27 5.41
CA TYR A 184 -2.89 -6.18 4.49
C TYR A 184 -3.54 -4.85 4.92
N ALA A 185 -4.84 -4.83 5.27
CA ALA A 185 -5.48 -3.61 5.77
C ALA A 185 -4.83 -3.09 7.06
N ALA A 186 -4.42 -3.99 7.97
CA ALA A 186 -3.67 -3.64 9.16
C ALA A 186 -2.28 -3.09 8.82
N PHE A 187 -1.57 -3.68 7.85
CA PHE A 187 -0.27 -3.17 7.39
C PHE A 187 -0.40 -1.75 6.85
N GLN A 188 -1.44 -1.51 6.05
CA GLN A 188 -1.73 -0.21 5.44
C GLN A 188 -2.15 0.87 6.46
N CYS A 189 -2.40 0.52 7.73
CA CYS A 189 -2.66 1.52 8.77
C CYS A 189 -1.47 2.47 9.04
N VAL A 190 -0.26 2.10 8.56
CA VAL A 190 0.94 2.96 8.57
C VAL A 190 0.71 4.35 7.97
N SER A 191 -0.25 4.46 7.05
CA SER A 191 -0.63 5.69 6.37
C SER A 191 -1.51 6.64 7.21
N VAL A 192 -2.16 6.16 8.27
CA VAL A 192 -3.15 6.94 9.04
C VAL A 192 -2.56 8.21 9.67
N PRO A 193 -1.41 8.17 10.36
CA PRO A 193 -0.80 9.37 10.93
C PRO A 193 -0.43 10.43 9.88
N ALA A 194 0.13 10.01 8.74
CA ALA A 194 0.46 10.90 7.64
C ALA A 194 -0.80 11.56 7.04
N MET A 195 -1.89 10.81 6.95
CA MET A 195 -3.19 11.32 6.48
C MET A 195 -3.82 12.31 7.45
N ILE A 196 -3.70 12.10 8.77
CA ILE A 196 -4.16 13.07 9.78
C ILE A 196 -3.39 14.40 9.61
N ALA A 197 -2.07 14.35 9.51
CA ALA A 197 -1.22 15.52 9.31
C ALA A 197 -1.50 16.24 7.96
N ALA A 198 -1.71 15.50 6.87
CA ALA A 198 -2.08 16.11 5.59
C ALA A 198 -3.48 16.76 5.62
N SER A 199 -4.40 16.23 6.41
CA SER A 199 -5.77 16.75 6.51
C SER A 199 -5.86 18.13 7.17
N THR A 200 -4.90 18.45 8.05
CA THR A 200 -4.83 19.72 8.79
C THR A 200 -4.27 20.81 7.88
N GLU A 201 -3.22 20.53 7.10
CA GLU A 201 -2.67 21.44 6.10
C GLU A 201 -3.73 21.87 5.06
N LEU A 202 -4.55 20.93 4.59
CA LEU A 202 -5.68 21.22 3.69
C LEU A 202 -6.80 22.04 4.36
N THR A 203 -6.83 22.15 5.70
CA THR A 203 -7.73 23.03 6.46
C THR A 203 -7.22 24.45 6.49
N HIS A 204 -5.92 24.64 6.70
CA HIS A 204 -5.30 25.97 6.69
C HIS A 204 -5.34 26.63 5.30
N LYS A 205 -5.20 25.85 4.22
CA LYS A 205 -5.21 26.37 2.84
C LYS A 205 -6.59 26.77 2.28
N GLY A 206 -7.67 26.75 3.09
CA GLY A 206 -9.00 27.23 2.67
C GLY A 206 -9.62 26.51 1.46
N VAL A 207 -9.19 25.29 1.16
CA VAL A 207 -9.53 24.59 -0.08
C VAL A 207 -11.02 24.19 -0.11
N LYS A 208 -11.73 24.48 -1.21
CA LYS A 208 -13.13 24.11 -1.43
C LYS A 208 -13.38 22.62 -1.11
N ARG A 209 -14.47 22.32 -0.40
CA ARG A 209 -14.80 20.98 0.17
C ARG A 209 -14.68 19.81 -0.83
N LYS A 210 -15.02 20.03 -2.11
CA LYS A 210 -14.85 19.04 -3.18
C LYS A 210 -13.38 18.76 -3.52
N ARG A 211 -12.57 19.81 -3.75
CA ARG A 211 -11.13 19.70 -4.05
C ARG A 211 -10.36 19.08 -2.88
N LYS A 212 -10.80 19.35 -1.64
CA LYS A 212 -10.26 18.71 -0.44
C LYS A 212 -10.54 17.22 -0.39
N ARG A 213 -11.76 16.79 -0.78
CA ARG A 213 -12.14 15.38 -0.87
C ARG A 213 -11.38 14.64 -1.97
N TYR A 214 -11.14 15.30 -3.12
CA TYR A 214 -10.32 14.73 -4.20
C TYR A 214 -8.84 14.66 -3.83
N SER A 215 -8.25 15.68 -3.21
CA SER A 215 -6.83 15.66 -2.79
C SER A 215 -6.57 14.66 -1.67
N LEU A 216 -7.52 14.52 -0.74
CA LEU A 216 -7.42 13.53 0.34
C LEU A 216 -7.65 12.11 -0.19
N ALA A 217 -8.63 11.92 -1.10
CA ALA A 217 -8.79 10.65 -1.80
C ALA A 217 -7.57 10.33 -2.67
N TRP A 218 -6.94 11.32 -3.30
CA TRP A 218 -5.71 11.17 -4.06
C TRP A 218 -4.53 10.79 -3.17
N ASN A 219 -4.34 11.44 -2.01
CA ASN A 219 -3.27 11.07 -1.09
C ASN A 219 -3.55 9.71 -0.43
N THR A 220 -4.79 9.41 -0.06
CA THR A 220 -5.16 8.07 0.41
C THR A 220 -4.92 7.03 -0.68
N PHE A 221 -5.32 7.28 -1.93
CA PHE A 221 -5.11 6.33 -3.01
C PHE A 221 -3.61 6.16 -3.32
N ALA A 222 -2.85 7.25 -3.43
CA ALA A 222 -1.41 7.22 -3.69
C ALA A 222 -0.60 6.55 -2.57
N VAL A 223 -0.94 6.81 -1.31
CA VAL A 223 -0.28 6.19 -0.15
C VAL A 223 -0.68 4.73 0.01
N CYS A 224 -1.87 4.32 -0.46
CA CYS A 224 -2.32 2.93 -0.38
C CYS A 224 -1.99 2.07 -1.63
N GLN A 225 -1.59 2.70 -2.74
CA GLN A 225 -1.14 2.04 -3.97
C GLN A 225 0.38 1.86 -4.00
N GLY A 226 1.08 2.70 -3.25
CA GLY A 226 2.50 2.58 -2.98
C GLY A 226 2.72 2.05 -1.59
#